data_AF-A0A7U9KW15-F1
#
_entry.id   AF-A0A7U9KW15-F1
#
_cell.length_a   1.000
_cell.length_b   1.000
_cell.length_c   1.000
_cell.angle_alpha   90.00
_cell.angle_beta   90.00
_cell.angle_gamma   90.00
#
_symmetry.space_group_name_H-M   'P 1'
#
loop_
_entity.id
_entity.type
_entity.pdbx_description
1 polymer ?
#
loop_
_entity_poly.entity_id
_entity_poly.type
_entity_poly.pdbx_seq_one_letter_code
_entity_poly.pdbx_strand_id
1 'polypeptide(L)'
;MKDEAAVAARFDGRPTVEVVFTGFGAMRADRVTWIGSELGYALGADEPYGRGQRRLLFTRDDSPAARQRAQATLARVQAAGSWSAVAQPWPGAVPHGLSAVTDLPLIHPERAARAQRQVKAYEGCHPAQLISVSCVFATGFFALAWAVRETAPVAVGS
;
A
#
# COMPACT_ATOMS: atom_id res chain seq x y z
N MET A 1 4.34 -3.31 20.62
CA MET A 1 4.10 -2.07 21.42
C MET A 1 5.17 -0.98 21.21
N LYS A 2 6.45 -1.17 21.58
CA LYS A 2 7.45 -0.07 21.58
C LYS A 2 7.72 0.54 20.18
N ASP A 3 7.70 -0.29 19.14
CA ASP A 3 7.87 0.15 17.75
C ASP A 3 6.66 0.95 17.20
N GLU A 4 5.44 0.63 17.63
CA GLU A 4 4.22 1.27 17.10
C GLU A 4 4.03 2.67 17.68
N ALA A 5 4.31 2.84 18.97
CA ALA A 5 4.33 4.16 19.60
C ALA A 5 5.42 5.05 18.97
N ALA A 6 6.58 4.49 18.64
CA ALA A 6 7.65 5.21 17.95
C ALA A 6 7.27 5.61 16.52
N VAL A 7 6.49 4.76 15.80
CA VAL A 7 5.93 5.10 14.49
C VAL A 7 4.87 6.20 14.61
N ALA A 8 3.94 6.07 15.55
CA ALA A 8 2.90 7.08 15.79
C ALA A 8 3.51 8.44 16.16
N ALA A 9 4.60 8.45 16.94
CA ALA A 9 5.33 9.66 17.30
C ALA A 9 5.96 10.40 16.09
N ARG A 10 6.15 9.73 14.94
CA ARG A 10 6.59 10.40 13.71
C ARG A 10 5.50 11.27 13.07
N PHE A 11 4.23 11.00 13.39
CA PHE A 11 3.08 11.75 12.94
C PHE A 11 2.72 12.82 14.00
N ASP A 12 3.65 13.73 14.25
CA ASP A 12 3.60 14.76 15.30
C ASP A 12 2.73 15.98 14.95
N GLY A 13 2.12 16.00 13.77
CA GLY A 13 1.31 17.12 13.27
C GLY A 13 1.98 17.90 12.13
N ARG A 14 3.20 17.53 11.73
CA ARG A 14 3.87 18.11 10.57
C ARG A 14 3.04 17.96 9.29
N PRO A 15 3.15 18.91 8.33
CA PRO A 15 2.43 18.84 7.07
C PRO A 15 2.86 17.64 6.22
N THR A 16 4.10 17.19 6.36
CA THR A 16 4.66 16.05 5.63
C THR A 16 5.52 15.21 6.56
N VAL A 17 5.38 13.89 6.46
CA VAL A 17 6.13 12.91 7.23
C VAL A 17 6.78 11.91 6.28
N GLU A 18 8.09 11.74 6.42
CA GLU A 18 8.87 10.78 5.64
C GLU A 18 9.25 9.57 6.49
N VAL A 19 8.97 8.37 5.96
CA VAL A 19 9.37 7.12 6.59
C VAL A 19 10.15 6.29 5.60
N VAL A 20 11.44 6.11 5.88
CA VAL A 20 12.34 5.27 5.09
C VAL A 20 12.48 3.90 5.77
N PHE A 21 12.26 2.84 4.99
CA PHE A 21 12.44 1.45 5.39
C PHE A 21 13.64 0.86 4.69
N THR A 22 14.46 0.10 5.42
CA THR A 22 15.60 -0.65 4.87
C THR A 22 15.31 -2.16 4.90
N GLY A 23 15.69 -2.88 3.84
CA GLY A 23 15.60 -4.34 3.78
C GLY A 23 14.20 -4.90 4.07
N PHE A 24 14.09 -5.81 5.05
CA PHE A 24 12.81 -6.42 5.48
C PHE A 24 11.81 -5.43 6.11
N GLY A 25 12.21 -4.17 6.34
CA GLY A 25 11.32 -3.12 6.85
C GLY A 25 10.08 -2.86 5.98
N ALA A 26 10.11 -3.24 4.70
CA ALA A 26 8.95 -3.16 3.82
C ALA A 26 7.73 -3.96 4.33
N MET A 27 7.92 -5.04 5.10
CA MET A 27 6.81 -5.77 5.71
C MET A 27 6.05 -4.93 6.75
N ARG A 28 6.69 -3.91 7.34
CA ARG A 28 6.07 -2.99 8.30
C ARG A 28 5.39 -1.81 7.64
N ALA A 29 5.62 -1.59 6.34
CA ALA A 29 5.01 -0.48 5.62
C ALA A 29 3.47 -0.52 5.71
N ASP A 30 2.86 -1.73 5.66
CA ASP A 30 1.42 -2.01 5.88
C ASP A 30 0.91 -1.40 7.17
N ARG A 31 1.65 -1.63 8.26
CA ARG A 31 1.31 -1.11 9.57
C ARG A 31 1.54 0.39 9.68
N VAL A 32 2.61 0.93 9.10
CA VAL A 32 2.89 2.39 9.13
C VAL A 32 1.85 3.18 8.35
N THR A 33 1.43 2.69 7.18
CA THR A 33 0.38 3.36 6.40
C THR A 33 -0.96 3.35 7.13
N TRP A 34 -1.31 2.24 7.80
CA TRP A 34 -2.50 2.19 8.63
C TRP A 34 -2.45 3.21 9.78
N ILE A 35 -1.35 3.26 10.53
CA ILE A 35 -1.19 4.23 11.63
C ILE A 35 -1.28 5.67 11.08
N GLY A 36 -0.63 5.96 9.95
CA GLY A 36 -0.70 7.27 9.31
C GLY A 36 -2.12 7.65 8.89
N SER A 37 -2.86 6.76 8.24
CA SER A 37 -4.22 7.03 7.76
C SER A 37 -5.22 7.25 8.89
N GLU A 38 -5.07 6.50 9.98
CA GLU A 38 -5.84 6.69 11.21
C GLU A 38 -5.53 8.02 11.89
N LEU A 39 -4.28 8.49 11.83
CA LEU A 39 -3.85 9.79 12.36
C LEU A 39 -4.16 10.96 11.41
N GLY A 40 -4.89 10.73 10.32
CA GLY A 40 -5.29 11.78 9.39
C GLY A 40 -4.19 12.16 8.40
N TYR A 41 -3.31 11.23 8.04
CA TYR A 41 -2.32 11.43 6.98
C TYR A 41 -2.68 10.59 5.76
N ALA A 42 -2.64 11.21 4.59
CA ALA A 42 -2.74 10.52 3.31
C ALA A 42 -1.35 10.05 2.85
N LEU A 43 -1.28 8.85 2.28
CA LEU A 43 -0.07 8.40 1.60
C LEU A 43 0.03 9.12 0.25
N GLY A 44 1.01 10.01 0.11
CA GLY A 44 1.26 10.76 -1.11
C GLY A 44 2.08 9.96 -2.13
N ALA A 45 3.20 9.36 -1.68
CA ALA A 45 4.08 8.60 -2.55
C ALA A 45 4.68 7.38 -1.84
N ASP A 46 4.96 6.35 -2.63
CA ASP A 46 5.63 5.13 -2.22
C ASP A 46 6.72 4.80 -3.25
N GLU A 47 7.96 5.11 -2.93
CA GLU A 47 9.06 5.18 -3.89
C GLU A 47 10.26 4.32 -3.45
N PRO A 48 11.00 3.71 -4.38
CA PRO A 48 12.30 3.13 -4.09
C PRO A 48 13.28 4.25 -3.69
N TYR A 49 14.06 4.01 -2.63
CA TYR A 49 15.03 4.95 -2.09
C TYR A 49 16.41 4.27 -2.01
N GLY A 50 17.29 4.52 -2.98
CA GLY A 50 18.62 3.91 -3.02
C GLY A 50 18.64 2.37 -3.08
N ARG A 51 19.74 1.74 -2.64
CA ARG A 51 19.91 0.26 -2.68
C ARG A 51 18.96 -0.43 -1.68
N GLY A 52 17.81 -0.89 -2.18
CA GLY A 52 16.91 -1.76 -1.44
C GLY A 52 16.20 -1.09 -0.25
N GLN A 53 16.12 0.25 -0.25
CA GLN A 53 15.30 0.99 0.71
C GLN A 53 14.03 1.48 0.02
N ARG A 54 12.99 1.74 0.80
CA ARG A 54 11.69 2.20 0.33
C ARG A 54 11.27 3.39 1.17
N ARG A 55 10.85 4.47 0.53
CA ARG A 55 10.41 5.71 1.19
C ARG A 55 8.90 5.85 1.02
N LEU A 56 8.20 5.99 2.14
CA LEU A 56 6.81 6.45 2.17
C LEU A 56 6.77 7.93 2.53
N LEU A 57 6.06 8.69 1.71
CA LEU A 57 5.78 10.11 1.90
C LEU A 57 4.32 10.26 2.30
N PHE A 58 4.09 10.78 3.49
CA PHE A 58 2.76 11.06 4.02
C PHE A 58 2.52 12.56 4.07
N THR A 59 1.31 12.98 3.71
CA THR A 59 0.85 14.37 3.80
C THR A 59 -0.32 14.46 4.74
N ARG A 60 -0.32 15.47 5.61
CA ARG A 60 -1.43 15.69 6.54
C ARG A 60 -2.70 16.03 5.75
N ASP A 61 -3.77 15.27 5.98
CA ASP A 61 -5.10 15.53 5.45
C ASP A 61 -5.84 16.43 6.45
N ASP A 62 -5.96 17.71 6.12
CA ASP A 62 -6.62 18.71 6.95
C ASP A 62 -8.16 18.72 6.81
N SER A 63 -8.73 17.74 6.09
CA SER A 63 -10.18 17.62 5.96
C SER A 63 -10.86 17.39 7.32
N PRO A 64 -12.08 17.91 7.53
CA PRO A 64 -12.80 17.74 8.79
C PRO A 64 -13.02 16.25 9.13
N ALA A 65 -13.24 15.41 8.12
CA ALA A 65 -13.37 13.96 8.30
C ALA A 65 -12.08 13.30 8.79
N ALA A 66 -10.92 13.69 8.26
CA ALA A 66 -9.62 13.16 8.69
C ALA A 66 -9.30 13.57 10.14
N ARG A 67 -9.61 14.81 10.52
CA ARG A 67 -9.44 15.28 11.92
C ARG A 67 -10.32 14.51 12.90
N GLN A 68 -11.59 14.29 12.55
CA GLN A 68 -12.51 13.52 13.39
C GLN A 68 -12.04 12.07 13.56
N ARG A 69 -11.55 11.45 12.47
CA ARG A 69 -10.97 10.12 12.51
C ARG A 69 -9.75 10.08 13.44
N ALA A 70 -8.82 11.01 13.30
CA ALA A 70 -7.62 11.09 14.13
C ALA A 70 -7.95 11.21 15.63
N GLN A 71 -8.91 12.06 15.99
CA GLN A 71 -9.37 12.21 17.36
C GLN A 71 -10.02 10.93 17.89
N ALA A 72 -10.91 10.30 17.11
CA ALA A 72 -11.55 9.05 17.48
C ALA A 72 -10.54 7.90 17.65
N THR A 73 -9.50 7.85 16.81
CA THR A 73 -8.45 6.84 16.90
C THR A 73 -7.56 7.06 18.10
N LEU A 74 -7.15 8.30 18.39
CA LEU A 74 -6.38 8.59 19.60
C LEU A 74 -7.14 8.20 20.88
N ALA A 75 -8.44 8.50 20.95
CA ALA A 75 -9.28 8.07 22.06
C ALA A 75 -9.35 6.54 22.18
N ARG A 76 -9.49 5.82 21.06
CA ARG A 76 -9.47 4.34 21.02
C ARG A 76 -8.13 3.76 21.48
N VAL A 77 -7.02 4.34 21.04
CA VAL A 77 -5.67 3.89 21.43
C VAL A 77 -5.43 4.16 22.91
N GLN A 78 -5.87 5.30 23.44
CA GLN A 78 -5.78 5.61 24.87
C GLN A 78 -6.61 4.63 25.70
N ALA A 79 -7.83 4.29 25.26
CA ALA A 79 -8.68 3.31 25.94
C ALA A 79 -8.13 1.88 25.87
N ALA A 80 -7.57 1.47 24.73
CA ALA A 80 -7.07 0.12 24.50
C ALA A 80 -5.62 -0.10 24.96
N GLY A 81 -4.90 0.97 25.28
CA GLY A 81 -3.49 0.95 25.74
C GLY A 81 -2.46 0.56 24.68
N SER A 82 -2.87 0.09 23.50
CA SER A 82 -1.96 -0.28 22.42
C SER A 82 -2.60 -0.14 21.03
N TRP A 83 -1.77 0.16 20.03
CA TRP A 83 -2.20 0.20 18.62
C TRP A 83 -2.65 -1.18 18.13
N SER A 84 -1.93 -2.25 18.48
CA SER A 84 -2.33 -3.61 18.13
C SER A 84 -3.75 -4.00 18.59
N ALA A 85 -4.22 -3.47 19.72
CA ALA A 85 -5.58 -3.71 20.20
C ALA A 85 -6.63 -2.92 19.40
N VAL A 86 -6.28 -1.76 18.84
CA VAL A 86 -7.14 -0.99 17.92
C VAL A 86 -7.22 -1.63 16.53
N ALA A 87 -6.20 -2.39 16.13
CA ALA A 87 -6.21 -3.13 14.87
C ALA A 87 -7.20 -4.32 14.87
N GLN A 88 -7.62 -4.78 16.06
CA GLN A 88 -8.63 -5.82 16.19
C GLN A 88 -10.02 -5.21 15.98
N PRO A 89 -10.92 -5.87 15.20
CA PRO A 89 -12.29 -5.41 15.09
C PRO A 89 -12.94 -5.41 16.49
N TRP A 90 -13.40 -4.24 16.94
CA TRP A 90 -14.04 -4.13 18.27
C TRP A 90 -15.31 -5.02 18.28
N PRO A 91 -15.53 -5.89 19.29
CA PRO A 91 -16.73 -6.73 19.37
C PRO A 91 -18.04 -5.95 19.63
N GLY A 92 -18.01 -4.63 19.53
CA GLY A 92 -19.05 -3.68 19.92
C GLY A 92 -19.18 -2.53 18.95
N ALA A 93 -18.77 -2.72 17.68
CA ALA A 93 -19.24 -1.88 16.59
C ALA A 93 -20.76 -2.11 16.43
N VAL A 94 -21.55 -1.51 17.32
CA VAL A 94 -23.00 -1.47 17.19
C VAL A 94 -23.30 -0.67 15.92
N PRO A 95 -23.90 -1.26 14.88
CA PRO A 95 -24.21 -0.56 13.66
C PRO A 95 -25.37 0.41 13.94
N HIS A 96 -25.04 1.64 14.32
CA HIS A 96 -26.03 2.70 14.39
C HIS A 96 -26.35 3.14 12.98
N GLY A 97 -27.39 2.52 12.43
CA GLY A 97 -28.10 2.97 11.25
C GLY A 97 -27.37 2.71 9.95
N LEU A 98 -27.58 1.51 9.40
CA LEU A 98 -28.05 1.34 8.02
C LEU A 98 -28.38 -0.15 7.84
N SER A 99 -29.68 -0.41 7.70
CA SER A 99 -30.23 -1.68 7.25
C SER A 99 -29.48 -2.24 6.04
N ALA A 100 -29.26 -3.55 6.07
CA ALA A 100 -29.18 -4.42 4.90
C ALA A 100 -28.07 -4.14 3.87
N VAL A 101 -26.83 -4.49 4.22
CA VAL A 101 -25.93 -5.12 3.24
C VAL A 101 -25.27 -6.32 3.93
N THR A 102 -25.83 -7.49 3.65
CA THR A 102 -25.30 -8.82 3.94
C THR A 102 -23.85 -8.95 3.45
N ASP A 103 -22.97 -9.53 4.27
CA ASP A 103 -21.63 -10.02 3.90
C ASP A 103 -20.64 -9.03 3.26
N LEU A 104 -20.31 -7.92 3.94
CA LEU A 104 -18.99 -7.32 3.71
C LEU A 104 -17.95 -8.06 4.57
N PRO A 105 -16.93 -8.71 3.98
CA PRO A 105 -15.86 -9.32 4.75
C PRO A 105 -15.21 -8.21 5.58
N LEU A 106 -15.17 -8.41 6.89
CA LEU A 106 -14.55 -7.51 7.87
C LEU A 106 -13.11 -7.23 7.45
N ILE A 107 -12.88 -6.14 6.72
CA ILE A 107 -11.59 -5.87 6.08
C ILE A 107 -10.64 -5.44 7.19
N HIS A 108 -9.69 -6.32 7.52
CA HIS A 108 -8.63 -6.00 8.45
C HIS A 108 -7.95 -4.69 8.02
N PRO A 109 -7.72 -3.72 8.91
CA PRO A 109 -7.18 -2.40 8.55
C PRO A 109 -5.86 -2.48 7.76
N GLU A 110 -5.02 -3.47 8.08
CA GLU A 110 -3.79 -3.77 7.33
C GLU A 110 -4.05 -4.18 5.86
N ARG A 111 -5.14 -4.90 5.57
CA ARG A 111 -5.54 -5.23 4.19
C ARG A 111 -6.00 -3.99 3.42
N ALA A 112 -6.74 -3.10 4.07
CA ALA A 112 -7.14 -1.82 3.46
C ALA A 112 -5.90 -0.96 3.17
N ALA A 113 -4.95 -0.87 4.10
CA ALA A 113 -3.69 -0.16 3.91
C ALA A 113 -2.82 -0.76 2.80
N ARG A 114 -2.79 -2.10 2.68
CA ARG A 114 -2.14 -2.80 1.56
C ARG A 114 -2.80 -2.47 0.22
N ALA A 115 -4.12 -2.50 0.15
CA ALA A 115 -4.86 -2.18 -1.06
C ALA A 115 -4.59 -0.73 -1.51
N GLN A 116 -4.60 0.22 -0.56
CA GLN A 116 -4.24 1.62 -0.84
C GLN A 116 -2.82 1.75 -1.41
N ARG A 117 -1.84 1.01 -0.85
CA ARG A 117 -0.48 1.02 -1.38
C ARG A 117 -0.37 0.38 -2.76
N GLN A 118 -1.12 -0.68 -3.02
CA GLN A 118 -1.15 -1.28 -4.36
C GLN A 118 -1.73 -0.30 -5.38
N VAL A 119 -2.87 0.34 -5.08
CA VAL A 119 -3.45 1.37 -5.96
C VAL A 119 -2.47 2.50 -6.22
N LYS A 120 -1.82 3.04 -5.17
CA LYS A 120 -0.78 4.08 -5.32
C LYS A 120 0.44 3.63 -6.12
N ALA A 121 0.88 2.38 -5.95
CA ALA A 121 1.96 1.81 -6.74
C ALA A 121 1.57 1.67 -8.22
N TYR A 122 0.32 1.33 -8.52
CA TYR A 122 -0.20 1.29 -9.88
C TYR A 122 -0.36 2.68 -10.50
N GLU A 123 -0.77 3.70 -9.72
CA GLU A 123 -0.79 5.10 -10.17
C GLU A 123 0.61 5.61 -10.55
N GLY A 124 1.66 5.12 -9.88
CA GLY A 124 3.05 5.42 -10.19
C GLY A 124 3.63 4.67 -11.41
N CYS A 125 3.04 3.55 -11.81
CA CYS A 125 3.42 2.83 -13.02
C CYS A 125 2.88 3.55 -14.25
N HIS A 126 3.70 4.38 -14.87
CA HIS A 126 3.30 5.11 -16.07
C HIS A 126 2.93 4.10 -17.18
N PRO A 127 1.79 4.25 -17.88
CA PRO A 127 1.34 3.28 -18.89
C PRO A 127 2.38 3.06 -19.99
N ALA A 128 3.22 4.05 -20.27
CA ALA A 128 4.35 3.95 -21.18
C ALA A 128 5.40 2.89 -20.78
N GLN A 129 5.63 2.67 -19.48
CA GLN A 129 6.56 1.63 -19.00
C GLN A 129 6.00 0.22 -19.24
N LEU A 130 4.69 0.03 -19.04
CA LEU A 130 4.03 -1.25 -19.34
C LEU A 130 4.07 -1.55 -20.84
N ILE A 131 3.83 -0.54 -21.68
CA ILE A 131 3.94 -0.65 -23.14
C ILE A 131 5.38 -1.00 -23.53
N SER A 132 6.38 -0.33 -22.96
CA SER A 132 7.80 -0.60 -23.25
C SER A 132 8.20 -2.04 -22.91
N VAL A 133 7.83 -2.54 -21.73
CA VAL A 133 8.10 -3.93 -21.33
C VAL A 133 7.39 -4.91 -22.28
N SER A 134 6.13 -4.66 -22.62
CA SER A 134 5.38 -5.48 -23.57
C SER A 134 6.04 -5.51 -24.95
N CYS A 135 6.50 -4.37 -25.47
CA CYS A 135 7.24 -4.31 -26.74
C CYS A 135 8.53 -5.13 -26.70
N VAL A 136 9.31 -5.05 -25.61
CA VAL A 136 10.54 -5.84 -25.47
C VAL A 136 10.24 -7.33 -25.49
N PHE A 137 9.22 -7.79 -24.76
CA PHE A 137 8.79 -9.19 -24.80
C PHE A 137 8.33 -9.60 -26.21
N ALA A 138 7.52 -8.78 -26.88
CA ALA A 138 7.05 -9.05 -28.22
C ALA A 138 8.21 -9.16 -29.23
N THR A 139 9.20 -8.27 -29.16
CA THR A 139 10.40 -8.34 -30.00
C THR A 139 11.22 -9.59 -29.70
N GLY A 140 11.35 -9.97 -28.42
CA GLY A 140 12.03 -11.21 -28.03
C GLY A 140 11.35 -12.46 -28.59
N PHE A 141 10.02 -12.56 -28.46
CA PHE A 141 9.25 -13.67 -29.03
C PHE A 141 9.31 -13.68 -30.56
N PHE A 142 9.29 -12.51 -31.20
CA PHE A 142 9.43 -12.40 -32.65
C PHE A 142 10.81 -12.89 -33.13
N ALA A 143 11.89 -12.46 -32.46
CA ALA A 143 13.24 -12.91 -32.76
C ALA A 143 13.41 -14.42 -32.54
N LEU A 144 12.82 -14.96 -31.48
CA LEU A 144 12.82 -16.40 -31.21
C LEU A 144 12.07 -17.18 -32.31
N ALA A 145 10.89 -16.72 -32.70
CA ALA A 145 10.11 -17.32 -33.78
C ALA A 145 10.84 -17.26 -35.12
N TRP A 146 11.54 -16.14 -35.38
CA TRP A 146 12.38 -15.99 -36.57
C TRP A 146 13.54 -17.00 -36.58
N ALA A 147 14.25 -17.14 -35.46
CA ALA A 147 15.33 -18.10 -35.33
C ALA A 147 14.84 -19.56 -35.48
N VAL A 148 13.67 -19.90 -34.93
CA VAL A 148 13.03 -21.21 -35.12
C VAL A 148 12.67 -21.44 -36.60
N ARG A 149 12.19 -20.42 -37.30
CA ARG A 149 11.89 -20.51 -38.74
C ARG A 149 13.14 -20.76 -39.57
N GLU A 150 14.26 -20.11 -39.26
CA GLU A 150 15.52 -20.31 -39.99
C GLU A 150 16.19 -21.65 -39.66
N THR A 151 15.92 -22.21 -38.48
CA THR A 151 16.46 -23.52 -38.06
C THR A 151 15.54 -24.70 -38.41
N ALA A 152 14.32 -24.44 -38.92
CA ALA A 152 13.47 -25.48 -39.47
C ALA A 152 14.11 -26.00 -40.78
N PRO A 153 14.62 -27.24 -40.83
CA PRO A 153 15.12 -27.79 -42.07
C PRO A 153 13.97 -27.81 -43.09
N VAL A 154 14.25 -27.28 -44.28
CA VAL A 154 13.40 -27.44 -45.45
C VAL A 154 13.22 -28.93 -45.69
N ALA A 155 12.15 -29.51 -45.15
CA ALA A 155 11.63 -30.80 -45.56
C ALA A 155 10.93 -30.60 -46.91
N VAL A 156 11.71 -30.29 -47.94
CA VAL A 156 11.34 -30.46 -49.34
C VAL A 156 12.23 -31.57 -49.84
N GLY A 157 11.65 -32.76 -50.04
CA GLY A 157 12.30 -33.84 -50.76
C GLY A 157 12.11 -35.22 -50.17
N SER A 158 10.91 -35.78 -50.30
CA SER A 158 10.66 -37.12 -50.85
C SER A 158 9.17 -37.32 -51.08
#